data_AF-A0A0D2ZZ05-F1
#
_entry.id   AF-A0A0D2ZZ05-F1
#
_cell.length_a   1.000
_cell.length_b   1.000
_cell.length_c   1.000
_cell.angle_alpha   90.00
_cell.angle_beta   90.00
_cell.angle_gamma   90.00
#
_symmetry.space_group_name_H-M   'P 1'
#
loop_
_entity.id
_entity.type
_entity.pdbx_description
1 polymer ?
#
loop_
_entity_poly.entity_id
_entity_poly.type
_entity_poly.pdbx_seq_one_letter_code
_entity_poly.pdbx_strand_id
1 'polypeptide(L)'
;MTQQSCSTLPETIIMNEEEEGNSEDTMQKLQGIDFLVIDWDQKDFAANILRNAAFGSRGAVVVSRSGYRRSTSCFSWTKAFSDRNVVRTVTLPVSGGLEIAHVAAARISGKSDNNNKRKWIKHIDQRSGEEHVIRK
;
A
#
# COMPACT_ATOMS: atom_id res chain seq x y z
N MET A 1 -7.84 1.19 41.57
CA MET A 1 -7.79 2.05 40.37
C MET A 1 -6.64 1.56 39.50
N THR A 2 -6.94 0.74 38.51
CA THR A 2 -5.97 0.22 37.55
C THR A 2 -5.53 1.37 36.66
N GLN A 3 -4.29 1.84 36.86
CA GLN A 3 -3.67 2.78 35.94
C GLN A 3 -3.53 2.07 34.59
N GLN A 4 -4.36 2.46 33.63
CA GLN A 4 -4.12 2.15 32.23
C GLN A 4 -2.81 2.83 31.86
N SER A 5 -1.74 2.03 31.79
CA SER A 5 -0.52 2.41 31.09
C SER A 5 -0.94 2.80 29.68
N CYS A 6 -0.83 4.09 29.38
CA CYS A 6 -0.96 4.60 28.03
C CYS A 6 0.23 4.00 27.26
N SER A 7 0.01 2.85 26.62
CA SER A 7 1.02 2.16 25.86
C SER A 7 1.62 3.15 24.88
N THR A 8 2.90 3.46 25.07
CA THR A 8 3.72 4.23 24.15
C THR A 8 3.54 3.66 22.75
N LEU A 9 2.70 4.28 21.91
CA LEU A 9 2.59 3.87 20.51
C LEU A 9 3.88 4.32 19.82
N PRO A 10 4.62 3.40 19.17
CA PRO A 10 6.01 3.59 18.80
C PRO A 10 6.09 4.33 17.46
N GLU A 11 5.91 5.64 17.47
CA GLU A 11 6.28 6.45 16.30
C GLU A 11 7.77 6.26 16.02
N THR A 12 8.10 5.61 14.90
CA THR A 12 9.47 5.31 14.50
C THR A 12 9.75 6.03 13.20
N ILE A 13 10.74 6.94 13.22
CA ILE A 13 11.21 7.65 12.02
C ILE A 13 12.43 6.91 11.51
N ILE A 14 12.39 6.50 10.25
CA ILE A 14 13.51 5.84 9.58
C ILE A 14 14.03 6.82 8.54
N MET A 15 15.23 7.33 8.81
CA MET A 15 15.95 8.17 7.87
C MET A 15 16.88 7.31 7.04
N ASN A 16 17.09 7.70 5.79
CA ASN A 16 18.15 7.13 4.97
C ASN A 16 19.47 7.79 5.39
N GLU A 17 20.04 7.38 6.52
CA GLU A 17 21.44 7.70 6.84
C GLU A 17 22.33 6.71 6.06
N GLU A 18 23.47 7.18 5.55
CA GLU A 18 24.47 6.45 4.75
C GLU A 18 25.15 5.27 5.50
N GLU A 19 24.49 4.70 6.50
CA GLU A 19 24.87 3.43 7.11
C GLU A 19 24.32 2.31 6.21
N GLU A 20 25.18 1.95 5.27
CA GLU A 20 25.12 0.85 4.30
C GLU A 20 24.75 -0.49 5.00
N GLY A 21 23.49 -0.69 5.41
CA GLY A 21 23.04 -1.99 5.95
C GLY A 21 21.74 -2.08 6.77
N ASN A 22 21.15 -0.99 7.30
CA ASN A 22 20.22 -1.15 8.44
C ASN A 22 18.71 -0.94 8.16
N SER A 23 18.30 -0.57 6.93
CA SER A 23 16.87 -0.30 6.66
C SER A 23 15.99 -1.56 6.66
N GLU A 24 16.57 -2.71 6.32
CA GLU A 24 15.87 -4.00 6.37
C GLU A 24 15.75 -4.52 7.80
N ASP A 25 16.83 -4.45 8.59
CA ASP A 25 16.86 -4.85 10.00
C ASP A 25 15.92 -4.03 10.88
N THR A 26 15.76 -2.73 10.58
CA THR A 26 14.79 -1.87 11.28
C THR A 26 13.36 -2.22 10.91
N MET A 27 13.07 -2.50 9.63
CA MET A 27 11.75 -2.96 9.18
C MET A 27 11.35 -4.30 9.80
N GLN A 28 12.29 -5.23 9.97
CA GLN A 28 12.02 -6.53 10.60
C GLN A 28 11.63 -6.42 12.10
N LYS A 29 12.13 -5.38 12.78
CA LYS A 29 11.80 -5.10 14.19
C LYS A 29 10.41 -4.47 14.35
N LEU A 30 9.94 -3.75 13.34
CA LEU A 30 8.62 -3.09 13.35
C LEU A 30 7.54 -4.05 12.86
N GLN A 31 6.78 -4.62 13.79
CA GLN A 31 5.65 -5.48 13.51
C GLN A 31 4.32 -4.77 13.75
N GLY A 32 3.30 -5.13 12.97
CA GLY A 32 1.94 -4.65 13.19
C GLY A 32 1.75 -3.19 12.77
N ILE A 33 2.40 -2.76 11.70
CA ILE A 33 2.31 -1.37 11.22
C ILE A 33 0.88 -1.12 10.71
N ASP A 34 0.17 -0.19 11.35
CA ASP A 34 -1.18 0.24 10.96
C ASP A 34 -1.15 1.52 10.07
N PHE A 35 -0.09 2.32 10.19
CA PHE A 35 0.09 3.57 9.47
C PHE A 35 1.55 3.77 9.05
N LEU A 36 1.79 4.08 7.78
CA LEU A 36 3.12 4.31 7.23
C LEU A 36 3.12 5.56 6.36
N VAL A 37 4.05 6.49 6.61
CA VAL A 37 4.29 7.64 5.74
C VAL A 37 5.64 7.44 5.08
N ILE A 38 5.69 7.61 3.77
CA ILE A 38 6.90 7.43 2.98
C ILE A 38 7.11 8.60 2.03
N ASP A 39 8.36 9.00 1.89
CA ASP A 39 8.77 9.96 0.87
C ASP A 39 9.19 9.20 -0.39
N TRP A 40 8.52 9.48 -1.51
CA TRP A 40 8.78 8.80 -2.79
C TRP A 40 9.91 9.43 -3.59
N ASP A 41 10.57 10.47 -3.08
CA ASP A 41 11.74 11.07 -3.72
C ASP A 41 12.93 10.10 -3.81
N GLN A 42 13.09 9.20 -2.83
CA GLN A 42 14.09 8.13 -2.83
C GLN A 42 13.47 6.78 -3.17
N LYS A 43 13.22 6.55 -4.47
CA LYS A 43 12.43 5.41 -4.97
C LYS A 43 12.90 4.03 -4.48
N ASP A 44 14.20 3.77 -4.47
CA ASP A 44 14.72 2.44 -4.12
C ASP A 44 14.58 2.15 -2.62
N PHE A 45 14.91 3.14 -1.78
CA PHE A 45 14.67 3.10 -0.35
C PHE A 45 13.17 2.94 -0.05
N ALA A 46 12.34 3.76 -0.70
CA ALA A 46 10.90 3.72 -0.52
C ALA A 46 10.31 2.35 -0.90
N ALA A 47 10.72 1.81 -2.05
CA ALA A 47 10.31 0.48 -2.50
C ALA A 47 10.75 -0.63 -1.53
N ASN A 48 11.96 -0.54 -0.97
CA ASN A 48 12.45 -1.51 0.03
C ASN A 48 11.58 -1.51 1.30
N ILE A 49 11.27 -0.32 1.83
CA ILE A 49 10.42 -0.15 3.01
C ILE A 49 9.01 -0.71 2.74
N LEU A 50 8.39 -0.38 1.61
CA LEU A 50 7.04 -0.86 1.28
C LEU A 50 6.96 -2.39 1.15
N ARG A 51 8.01 -3.01 0.58
CA ARG A 51 8.12 -4.46 0.44
C ARG A 51 8.29 -5.15 1.80
N ASN A 52 9.10 -4.58 2.69
CA ASN A 52 9.52 -5.23 3.93
C ASN A 52 8.64 -4.87 5.14
N ALA A 53 7.81 -3.83 5.06
CA ALA A 53 6.94 -3.40 6.16
C ALA A 53 6.03 -4.55 6.64
N ALA A 54 6.03 -4.88 7.92
CA ALA A 54 5.14 -5.89 8.48
C ALA A 54 3.82 -5.23 8.94
N PHE A 55 2.84 -5.15 8.04
CA PHE A 55 1.53 -4.57 8.35
C PHE A 55 0.72 -5.38 9.36
N GLY A 56 -0.16 -4.69 10.09
CA GLY A 56 -1.09 -5.30 11.03
C GLY A 56 -2.04 -6.31 10.39
N SER A 57 -2.64 -7.16 11.23
CA SER A 57 -3.62 -8.17 10.82
C SER A 57 -4.91 -7.59 10.23
N ARG A 58 -5.12 -6.27 10.36
CA ARG A 58 -6.24 -5.51 9.81
C ARG A 58 -5.90 -4.79 8.50
N GLY A 59 -4.64 -4.86 8.06
CA GLY A 59 -4.10 -4.03 7.00
C GLY A 59 -3.48 -2.75 7.54
N ALA A 60 -3.18 -1.81 6.63
CA ALA A 60 -2.55 -0.55 6.97
C ALA A 60 -2.97 0.58 6.03
N VAL A 61 -2.79 1.82 6.49
CA VAL A 61 -2.86 3.00 5.64
C VAL A 61 -1.45 3.46 5.32
N VAL A 62 -1.16 3.58 4.04
CA VAL A 62 0.15 4.01 3.55
C VAL A 62 -0.03 5.33 2.83
N VAL A 63 0.76 6.31 3.22
CA VAL A 63 0.76 7.67 2.69
C VAL A 63 2.07 7.89 1.98
N SER A 64 2.02 8.12 0.67
CA SER A 64 3.16 8.49 -0.14
C SER A 64 3.12 9.99 -0.40
N ARG A 65 4.12 10.69 0.12
CA ARG A 65 4.40 12.06 -0.29
C ARG A 65 5.23 11.96 -1.57
N SER A 66 4.62 12.34 -2.68
CA SER A 66 5.33 12.47 -3.95
C SER A 66 5.51 13.96 -4.19
N GLY A 67 6.74 14.46 -4.30
CA GLY A 67 6.91 15.76 -4.92
C GLY A 67 6.34 15.70 -6.33
N TYR A 68 5.62 16.72 -6.80
CA TYR A 68 5.05 16.81 -8.16
C TYR A 68 6.17 16.82 -9.22
N ARG A 69 6.92 15.73 -9.37
CA ARG A 69 7.73 15.49 -10.55
C ARG A 69 6.76 15.00 -11.59
N ARG A 70 6.50 15.83 -12.59
CA ARG A 70 5.73 15.55 -13.82
C ARG A 70 6.35 14.42 -14.67
N SER A 71 6.87 13.39 -14.02
CA SER A 71 7.41 12.21 -14.66
C SER A 71 6.23 11.31 -14.98
N THR A 72 6.14 10.93 -16.24
CA THR A 72 5.24 9.92 -16.81
C THR A 72 5.30 8.55 -16.11
N SER A 73 6.19 8.37 -15.13
CA SER A 73 6.18 7.26 -14.19
C SER A 73 5.30 7.58 -12.96
N CYS A 74 3.98 7.58 -13.14
CA CYS A 74 3.05 7.63 -12.00
C CYS A 74 3.40 6.52 -11.02
N PHE A 75 3.53 6.87 -9.74
CA PHE A 75 3.63 5.89 -8.67
C PHE A 75 2.47 4.89 -8.80
N SER A 76 2.79 3.60 -8.72
CA SER A 76 1.80 2.54 -8.88
C SER A 76 1.77 1.75 -7.59
N TRP A 77 0.72 1.94 -6.80
CA TRP A 77 0.46 1.16 -5.60
C TRP A 77 0.47 -0.36 -5.88
N THR A 78 0.00 -0.77 -7.06
CA THR A 78 0.03 -2.17 -7.49
C THR A 78 1.45 -2.70 -7.70
N LYS A 79 2.40 -1.86 -8.15
CA LYS A 79 3.82 -2.25 -8.27
C LYS A 79 4.55 -2.18 -6.94
N ALA A 80 4.15 -1.26 -6.06
CA ALA A 80 4.72 -1.11 -4.73
C ALA A 80 4.41 -2.30 -3.81
N PHE A 81 3.26 -2.93 -4.02
CA PHE A 81 2.78 -4.08 -3.24
C PHE A 81 2.56 -5.29 -4.14
N SER A 82 3.62 -6.09 -4.34
CA SER A 82 3.56 -7.30 -5.19
C SER A 82 2.79 -8.45 -4.53
N ASP A 83 2.80 -8.52 -3.21
CA ASP A 83 2.26 -9.61 -2.38
C ASP A 83 0.95 -9.25 -1.67
N ARG A 84 0.55 -7.97 -1.71
CA ARG A 84 -0.59 -7.44 -0.93
C ARG A 84 -1.61 -6.76 -1.82
N ASN A 85 -2.87 -6.80 -1.39
CA ASN A 85 -3.95 -6.18 -2.15
C ASN A 85 -4.14 -4.74 -1.70
N VAL A 86 -4.06 -3.80 -2.64
CA VAL A 86 -4.48 -2.42 -2.43
C VAL A 86 -6.00 -2.35 -2.56
N VAL A 87 -6.67 -1.95 -1.49
CA VAL A 87 -8.15 -1.96 -1.39
C VAL A 87 -8.73 -0.69 -1.99
N ARG A 88 -8.18 0.46 -1.59
CA ARG A 88 -8.59 1.78 -2.06
C ARG A 88 -7.40 2.70 -2.10
N THR A 89 -7.42 3.61 -3.06
CA THR A 89 -6.46 4.70 -3.18
C THR A 89 -7.19 6.02 -3.26
N VAL A 90 -6.56 7.08 -2.77
CA VAL A 90 -7.01 8.46 -2.97
C VAL A 90 -5.79 9.33 -3.22
N THR A 91 -5.93 10.28 -4.14
CA THR A 91 -4.92 11.30 -4.41
C THR A 91 -5.50 12.64 -3.97
N LEU A 92 -4.83 13.30 -3.02
CA LEU A 92 -5.21 14.60 -2.52
C LEU A 92 -4.34 15.69 -3.17
N PRO A 93 -4.95 16.78 -3.69
CA PRO A 93 -4.22 17.86 -4.34
C PRO A 93 -3.61 18.82 -3.31
N VAL A 94 -2.79 18.30 -2.39
CA VAL A 94 -2.10 19.08 -1.35
C VAL A 94 -0.59 19.02 -1.60
N SER A 95 0.06 20.19 -1.56
CA SER A 95 1.52 20.36 -1.47
C SER A 95 2.37 19.35 -2.27
N GLY A 96 2.28 19.37 -3.61
CA GLY A 96 3.09 18.47 -4.45
C GLY A 96 2.40 17.14 -4.81
N GLY A 97 1.24 16.85 -4.22
CA GLY A 97 0.50 15.62 -4.41
C GLY A 97 0.71 14.67 -3.23
N LEU A 98 -0.40 14.21 -2.65
CA LEU A 98 -0.37 13.23 -1.58
C LEU A 98 -1.17 12.01 -2.04
N GLU A 99 -0.52 10.87 -2.12
CA GLU A 99 -1.19 9.61 -2.42
C GLU A 99 -1.40 8.82 -1.13
N ILE A 100 -2.58 8.25 -0.98
CA ILE A 100 -2.92 7.42 0.18
C ILE A 100 -3.49 6.10 -0.33
N ALA A 101 -2.99 4.99 0.20
CA ALA A 101 -3.51 3.66 -0.07
C ALA A 101 -3.92 2.96 1.22
N HIS A 102 -5.09 2.36 1.20
CA HIS A 102 -5.45 1.32 2.16
C HIS A 102 -4.99 -0.03 1.62
N VAL A 103 -4.07 -0.66 2.34
CA VAL A 103 -3.49 -1.97 2.01
C VAL A 103 -4.17 -3.01 2.89
N ALA A 104 -4.72 -4.05 2.27
CA ALA A 104 -5.32 -5.15 3.01
C ALA A 104 -4.25 -5.91 3.81
N ALA A 105 -4.67 -6.54 4.90
CA ALA A 105 -3.85 -7.50 5.62
C ALA A 105 -3.30 -8.56 4.65
N ALA A 106 -2.06 -9.00 4.89
CA ALA A 106 -1.51 -10.14 4.19
C ALA A 106 -2.49 -11.32 4.36
N ARG A 107 -2.89 -11.93 3.25
CA ARG A 107 -3.72 -13.12 3.33
C ARG A 107 -2.86 -14.19 3.96
N ILE A 108 -3.19 -14.63 5.18
CA ILE A 108 -2.68 -15.90 5.71
C ILE A 108 -2.94 -16.92 4.59
N SER A 109 -1.89 -17.59 4.13
CA SER A 109 -1.95 -18.67 3.14
C SER A 109 -2.93 -19.73 3.64
N GLY A 110 -4.19 -19.54 3.27
CA GLY A 110 -5.34 -20.19 3.87
C GLY A 110 -6.47 -20.08 2.88
N LYS A 111 -6.55 -21.08 2.01
CA LYS A 111 -7.52 -21.24 0.92
C LYS A 111 -7.42 -20.12 -0.12
N SER A 112 -6.72 -20.45 -1.21
CA SER A 112 -7.25 -20.09 -2.53
C SER A 112 -8.67 -20.64 -2.59
N ASP A 113 -9.64 -19.82 -2.22
CA ASP A 113 -11.03 -20.03 -2.59
C ASP A 113 -11.05 -19.95 -4.11
N ASN A 114 -10.83 -21.11 -4.72
CA ASN A 114 -11.14 -21.47 -6.09
C ASN A 114 -12.67 -21.48 -6.29
N ASN A 115 -13.37 -20.59 -5.57
CA ASN A 115 -14.80 -20.46 -5.57
C ASN A 115 -15.12 -19.51 -6.71
N ASN A 116 -15.28 -20.11 -7.90
CA ASN A 116 -15.97 -19.62 -9.08
C ASN A 116 -16.52 -18.18 -8.93
N LYS A 117 -15.63 -17.18 -9.01
CA LYS A 117 -16.01 -15.81 -8.72
C LYS A 117 -16.89 -15.33 -9.86
N ARG A 118 -18.17 -15.12 -9.55
CA ARG A 118 -19.16 -14.44 -10.38
C ARG A 118 -18.60 -13.08 -10.80
N LYS A 119 -17.92 -13.05 -11.94
CA LYS A 119 -17.32 -11.84 -12.51
C LYS A 119 -18.30 -11.28 -13.54
N TRP A 120 -18.46 -9.97 -13.50
CA TRP A 120 -19.15 -9.24 -14.55
C TRP A 120 -18.19 -9.04 -15.72
N ILE A 121 -18.63 -9.39 -16.92
CA ILE A 121 -17.91 -9.17 -18.16
C ILE A 121 -18.64 -8.06 -18.89
N LYS A 122 -17.97 -6.92 -19.09
CA LYS A 122 -18.48 -5.80 -19.88
C LYS A 122 -17.89 -5.88 -21.29
N HIS A 123 -18.74 -5.91 -22.30
CA HIS A 123 -18.36 -5.83 -23.70
C HIS A 123 -19.06 -4.65 -24.35
N ILE A 124 -18.32 -3.85 -25.11
CA ILE A 124 -18.88 -2.74 -25.89
C ILE A 124 -18.74 -3.13 -27.36
N ASP A 125 -19.87 -3.26 -28.06
CA ASP A 125 -19.89 -3.49 -29.50
C ASP A 125 -19.32 -2.26 -30.20
N GLN A 126 -18.22 -2.42 -30.94
CA GLN A 126 -17.53 -1.31 -31.60
C GLN A 126 -18.30 -0.75 -32.81
N ARG A 127 -19.28 -1.48 -33.34
CA ARG A 127 -20.10 -1.08 -34.48
C ARG A 127 -21.40 -0.41 -34.05
N SER A 128 -22.08 -0.94 -33.03
CA SER A 128 -23.35 -0.37 -32.55
C SER A 128 -23.18 0.58 -31.35
N GLY A 129 -22.08 0.44 -30.59
CA GLY A 129 -21.87 1.18 -29.35
C GLY A 129 -22.63 0.61 -28.15
N GLU A 130 -23.33 -0.52 -28.32
CA GLU A 130 -24.13 -1.14 -27.27
C GLU A 130 -23.24 -1.78 -26.19
N GLU A 131 -23.65 -1.63 -24.92
CA GLU A 131 -22.99 -2.25 -23.78
C GLU A 131 -23.70 -3.56 -23.40
N HIS A 132 -22.97 -4.67 -23.46
CA HIS A 132 -23.41 -5.97 -22.96
C HIS A 132 -22.71 -6.30 -21.65
N VAL A 133 -23.50 -6.67 -20.64
CA VAL A 133 -23.00 -7.06 -19.32
C VAL A 133 -23.45 -8.48 -19.02
N ILE A 134 -22.49 -9.41 -18.93
CA ILE A 134 -22.75 -10.84 -18.70
C ILE A 134 -22.22 -11.24 -17.34
N ARG A 135 -23.01 -12.04 -16.60
CA ARG A 135 -22.61 -12.61 -15.32
C ARG A 135 -22.23 -14.08 -15.48
N LYS A 136 -21.02 -14.44 -15.02
CA LYS A 136 -20.55 -15.82 -14.92
C LYS A 136 -21.03 -16.51 -13.65
#